data_AF-A0A8B3LAI7-F1
#
_entry.id   AF-A0A8B3LAI7-F1
#
_cell.length_a   1.000
_cell.length_b   1.000
_cell.length_c   1.000
_cell.angle_alpha   90.00
_cell.angle_beta   90.00
_cell.angle_gamma   90.00
#
_symmetry.space_group_name_H-M   'P 1'
#
loop_
_entity.id
_entity.type
_entity.pdbx_description
1 polymer ?
#
loop_
_entity_poly.entity_id
_entity_poly.type
_entity_poly.pdbx_seq_one_letter_code
_entity_poly.pdbx_strand_id
1 'polypeptide(L)'
;FGLRYDYDRRQVVEAPPIPDFLLALRDQIAALAGKPAEAFAQVLINEYRPGAGIGWHRDKPHFEDVAGVSLLAPCSFRLRRKNGAKWDRRTIVVEPRSAYLMTGRSRTEWEHSIPPVDLHRYSITLRTLR
;
A
#
# COMPACT_ATOMS: atom_id res chain seq x y z
N PHE A 1 11.67 3.61 -2.62
CA PHE A 1 12.28 4.93 -2.46
C PHE A 1 12.11 5.41 -1.03
N GLY A 2 13.01 6.27 -0.56
CA GLY A 2 13.12 6.72 0.83
C GLY A 2 13.74 5.62 1.70
N LEU A 3 12.94 4.62 2.06
CA LEU A 3 13.38 3.48 2.83
C LEU A 3 13.10 2.16 2.09
N ARG A 4 13.87 1.11 2.41
CA ARG A 4 13.58 -0.27 2.01
C ARG A 4 13.72 -1.22 3.19
N TYR A 5 12.97 -2.31 3.16
CA TYR A 5 13.18 -3.41 4.10
C TYR A 5 14.27 -4.33 3.53
N ASP A 6 15.33 -4.53 4.29
CA ASP A 6 16.40 -5.46 3.96
C ASP A 6 16.06 -6.86 4.52
N TYR A 7 15.93 -7.85 3.65
CA TYR A 7 15.49 -9.19 4.04
C TYR A 7 16.58 -9.98 4.77
N ASP A 8 17.84 -9.77 4.40
CA ASP A 8 18.98 -10.46 5.01
C ASP A 8 19.24 -9.94 6.42
N ARG A 9 19.19 -8.62 6.58
CA ARG A 9 19.42 -7.94 7.85
C ARG A 9 18.17 -7.79 8.71
N ARG A 10 16.99 -8.09 8.15
CA ARG A 10 15.67 -7.94 8.80
C ARG A 10 15.43 -6.57 9.42
N GLN A 11 15.88 -5.51 8.74
CA GLN A 11 15.79 -4.13 9.24
C GLN A 11 15.37 -3.17 8.12
N VAL A 12 14.88 -2.00 8.50
CA VAL A 12 14.65 -0.89 7.56
C VAL A 12 15.97 -0.16 7.34
N VAL A 13 16.35 0.00 6.07
CA VAL A 13 17.55 0.73 5.66
C VAL A 13 17.20 1.82 4.67
N GLU A 14 18.12 2.75 4.46
CA GLU A 14 17.99 3.78 3.44
C GLU A 14 17.90 3.18 2.03
N ALA A 15 17.08 3.82 1.20
CA ALA A 15 16.93 3.55 -0.22
C ALA A 15 17.18 4.86 -0.98
N PRO A 16 17.27 4.84 -2.33
CA PRO A 16 17.31 6.06 -3.11
C PRO A 16 16.17 7.01 -2.70
N PRO A 17 16.42 8.33 -2.66
CA PRO A 17 15.45 9.31 -2.20
C PRO A 17 14.14 9.20 -2.99
N ILE A 18 13.04 9.67 -2.38
CA ILE A 18 11.77 9.77 -3.09
C ILE A 18 11.96 10.73 -4.27
N PRO A 19 11.75 10.27 -5.52
CA PRO A 19 11.91 11.13 -6.69
C PRO A 19 11.02 12.38 -6.62
N ASP A 20 11.51 13.51 -7.10
CA ASP A 20 10.85 14.81 -7.00
C ASP A 20 9.41 14.80 -7.54
N PHE A 21 9.17 14.06 -8.63
CA PHE A 21 7.84 13.96 -9.25
C PHE A 21 6.78 13.28 -8.35
N LEU A 22 7.20 12.59 -7.28
CA LEU A 22 6.31 11.96 -6.29
C LEU A 22 6.08 12.84 -5.06
N LEU A 23 6.81 13.95 -4.90
CA LEU A 23 6.70 14.79 -3.70
C LEU A 23 5.32 15.44 -3.59
N ALA A 24 4.80 16.00 -4.68
CA ALA A 24 3.45 16.56 -4.69
C ALA A 24 2.38 15.51 -4.35
N LEU A 25 2.54 14.27 -4.84
CA LEU A 25 1.64 13.17 -4.48
C LEU A 25 1.75 12.81 -3.00
N ARG A 26 2.97 12.78 -2.46
CA ARG A 26 3.21 12.55 -1.03
C ARG A 26 2.49 13.60 -0.18
N ASP A 27 2.55 14.86 -0.56
CA ASP A 27 1.89 15.95 0.17
C ASP A 27 0.36 15.81 0.16
N GLN A 28 -0.22 15.43 -0.99
CA GLN A 28 -1.67 15.14 -1.09
C GLN A 28 -2.10 13.98 -0.21
N ILE A 29 -1.31 12.90 -0.18
CA ILE A 29 -1.59 11.73 0.67
C ILE A 29 -1.39 12.05 2.15
N ALA A 30 -0.40 12.88 2.48
CA ALA A 30 -0.17 13.34 3.83
C ALA A 30 -1.33 14.19 4.35
N ALA A 31 -1.84 15.11 3.52
CA ALA A 31 -3.03 15.89 3.81
C ALA A 31 -4.27 15.00 4.01
N LEU A 32 -4.48 14.00 3.13
CA LEU A 32 -5.56 13.02 3.28
C LEU A 32 -5.48 12.24 4.60
N ALA A 33 -4.26 11.90 5.04
CA ALA A 33 -4.01 11.18 6.28
C ALA A 33 -3.96 12.06 7.53
N GLY A 34 -4.00 13.39 7.38
CA GLY A 34 -3.82 14.33 8.50
C GLY A 34 -2.44 14.20 9.17
N LYS A 35 -1.39 13.94 8.39
CA LYS A 35 0.00 13.74 8.87
C LYS A 35 0.99 14.66 8.13
N PRO A 36 2.18 14.91 8.70
CA PRO A 36 3.24 15.57 7.96
C PRO A 36 3.74 14.69 6.81
N ALA A 37 4.15 15.30 5.70
CA ALA A 37 4.58 14.57 4.50
C ALA A 37 5.80 13.69 4.76
N GLU A 38 6.69 14.12 5.63
CA GLU A 38 7.90 13.43 6.05
C GLU A 38 7.61 12.13 6.81
N ALA A 39 6.41 12.01 7.41
CA ALA A 39 5.99 10.76 8.04
C ALA A 39 5.93 9.64 6.99
N PHE A 40 5.56 9.93 5.74
CA PHE A 40 5.55 8.97 4.63
C PHE A 40 6.98 8.75 4.09
N ALA A 41 7.79 8.06 4.89
CA ALA A 41 9.21 7.85 4.64
C ALA A 41 9.52 6.78 3.57
N GLN A 42 8.53 6.00 3.13
CA GLN A 42 8.69 5.02 2.05
C GLN A 42 7.66 5.22 0.94
N VAL A 43 8.13 5.17 -0.31
CA VAL A 43 7.27 5.07 -1.50
C VAL A 43 7.68 3.87 -2.35
N LEU A 44 6.70 3.09 -2.80
CA LEU A 44 6.84 1.95 -3.70
C LEU A 44 5.97 2.17 -4.94
N ILE A 45 6.44 1.72 -6.10
CA ILE A 45 5.66 1.66 -7.33
C ILE A 45 5.61 0.20 -7.76
N ASN A 46 4.41 -0.36 -7.82
CA ASN A 46 4.17 -1.72 -8.27
C ASN A 46 3.46 -1.71 -9.61
N GLU A 47 4.04 -2.36 -10.61
CA GLU A 47 3.44 -2.62 -11.92
C GLU A 47 2.71 -3.97 -11.88
N TYR A 48 1.45 -3.99 -12.30
CA TYR A 48 0.63 -5.19 -12.46
C TYR A 48 0.23 -5.31 -13.92
N ARG A 49 0.90 -6.21 -14.65
CA ARG A 49 0.50 -6.61 -16.00
C ARG A 49 -0.66 -7.62 -15.94
N PRO A 50 -1.41 -7.83 -17.04
CA PRO A 50 -2.44 -8.86 -17.08
C PRO A 50 -1.95 -10.21 -16.54
N GLY A 51 -2.73 -10.83 -15.65
CA GLY A 51 -2.39 -12.06 -14.93
C GLY A 51 -1.61 -11.84 -13.62
N ALA A 52 -1.01 -10.67 -13.39
CA ALA A 52 -0.27 -10.38 -12.16
C ALA A 52 -1.22 -10.11 -10.98
N GLY A 53 -0.82 -10.54 -9.79
CA GLY A 53 -1.56 -10.32 -8.55
C GLY A 53 -0.64 -10.41 -7.34
N ILE A 54 -1.20 -10.21 -6.16
CA ILE A 54 -0.49 -10.41 -4.89
C ILE A 54 -1.38 -11.18 -3.92
N GLY A 55 -0.83 -12.25 -3.35
CA GLY A 55 -1.52 -13.10 -2.40
C GLY A 55 -1.90 -12.37 -1.11
N TRP A 56 -2.63 -13.06 -0.23
CA TRP A 56 -3.02 -12.53 1.06
C TRP A 56 -1.80 -12.23 1.93
N HIS A 57 -1.69 -10.99 2.39
CA HIS A 57 -0.60 -10.58 3.26
C HIS A 57 -0.98 -9.35 4.09
N ARG A 58 -0.13 -9.01 5.06
CA ARG A 58 -0.11 -7.72 5.74
C ARG A 58 1.21 -7.03 5.41
N ASP A 59 1.23 -5.71 5.26
CA ASP A 59 2.51 -5.01 5.14
C ASP A 59 3.33 -5.17 6.42
N LYS A 60 4.65 -5.00 6.30
CA LYS A 60 5.60 -5.26 7.40
C LYS A 60 5.27 -4.42 8.64
N PRO A 61 5.45 -4.96 9.86
CA PRO A 61 5.01 -4.30 11.10
C PRO A 61 5.77 -3.01 11.45
N HIS A 62 6.93 -2.77 10.80
CA HIS A 62 7.70 -1.53 10.92
C HIS A 62 7.00 -0.30 10.32
N PHE A 63 5.97 -0.53 9.50
CA PHE A 63 5.17 0.53 8.91
C PHE A 63 3.83 0.62 9.61
N GLU A 64 3.46 1.81 10.03
CA GLU A 64 2.18 2.10 10.66
C GLU A 64 1.13 2.31 9.57
N ASP A 65 0.93 3.53 9.07
CA ASP A 65 -0.10 3.82 8.09
C ASP A 65 0.35 3.49 6.67
N VAL A 66 -0.60 2.98 5.87
CA VAL A 66 -0.36 2.58 4.48
C VAL A 66 -1.40 3.23 3.58
N ALA A 67 -0.93 4.08 2.67
CA ALA A 67 -1.75 4.68 1.64
C ALA A 67 -1.42 4.07 0.28
N GLY A 68 -2.42 3.93 -0.59
CA GLY A 68 -2.23 3.47 -1.95
C GLY A 68 -2.98 4.36 -2.94
N VAL A 69 -2.34 4.63 -4.08
CA VAL A 69 -2.90 5.35 -5.22
C VAL A 69 -2.91 4.42 -6.42
N SER A 70 -4.07 4.28 -7.06
CA SER A 70 -4.25 3.38 -8.20
C SER A 70 -4.21 4.16 -9.51
N LEU A 71 -3.55 3.65 -10.53
CA LEU A 71 -3.43 4.28 -11.85
C LEU A 71 -3.71 3.27 -12.96
N LEU A 72 -4.13 3.79 -14.12
CA LEU A 72 -4.55 3.04 -15.31
C LEU A 72 -5.86 2.25 -15.10
N ALA A 73 -5.81 0.95 -14.81
CA ALA A 73 -7.01 0.13 -14.66
C ALA A 73 -7.50 0.03 -13.19
N PRO A 74 -8.82 -0.13 -12.96
CA PRO A 74 -9.34 -0.46 -11.63
C PRO A 74 -8.87 -1.84 -11.17
N CYS A 75 -8.94 -2.11 -9.87
CA CYS A 75 -8.76 -3.48 -9.36
C CYS A 75 -9.66 -3.78 -8.16
N SER A 76 -9.94 -5.08 -7.97
CA SER A 76 -10.55 -5.58 -6.74
C SER A 76 -9.51 -5.66 -5.61
N PHE A 77 -9.53 -4.71 -4.69
CA PHE A 77 -8.73 -4.75 -3.47
C PHE A 77 -9.49 -5.51 -2.40
N ARG A 78 -9.00 -6.72 -2.08
CA ARG A 78 -9.71 -7.63 -1.18
C ARG A 78 -9.09 -7.56 0.20
N LEU A 79 -9.92 -7.51 1.22
CA LEU A 79 -9.58 -7.52 2.63
C LEU A 79 -10.18 -8.77 3.28
N ARG A 80 -9.42 -9.42 4.17
CA ARG A 80 -9.96 -10.47 5.03
C ARG A 80 -9.34 -10.43 6.42
N ARG A 81 -10.07 -10.86 7.43
CA ARG A 81 -9.52 -11.17 8.76
C ARG A 81 -10.14 -12.44 9.31
N LYS A 82 -9.38 -13.17 10.11
CA LYS A 82 -9.88 -14.35 10.80
C LYS A 82 -10.82 -13.91 11.93
N ASN A 83 -11.97 -14.57 12.04
CA ASN A 83 -12.99 -14.31 13.06
C ASN A 83 -13.47 -15.67 13.61
N GLY A 84 -12.72 -16.18 14.59
CA GLY A 84 -12.87 -17.55 15.10
C GLY A 84 -12.59 -18.60 14.02
N ALA A 85 -13.57 -19.46 13.75
CA ALA A 85 -13.52 -20.46 12.68
C ALA A 85 -13.88 -19.89 11.28
N LYS A 86 -14.38 -18.65 11.21
CA LYS A 86 -14.82 -17.99 9.96
C LYS A 86 -13.84 -16.89 9.53
N TRP A 87 -14.10 -16.31 8.36
CA TRP A 87 -13.39 -15.15 7.83
C TRP A 87 -14.38 -14.03 7.55
N ASP A 88 -14.09 -12.84 8.07
CA ASP A 88 -14.74 -11.63 7.57
C ASP A 88 -14.03 -11.23 6.27
N ARG A 89 -14.81 -10.78 5.28
CA ARG A 89 -14.29 -10.39 3.96
C ARG A 89 -14.94 -9.11 3.50
N ARG A 90 -14.15 -8.25 2.86
CA ARG A 90 -14.60 -7.06 2.15
C ARG A 90 -13.82 -6.95 0.84
N THR A 91 -14.47 -6.48 -0.20
CA THR A 91 -13.82 -6.13 -1.46
C THR A 91 -14.17 -4.69 -1.77
N ILE A 92 -13.16 -3.91 -2.11
CA ILE A 92 -13.29 -2.52 -2.53
C ILE A 92 -12.78 -2.47 -3.97
N VAL A 93 -13.55 -1.85 -4.87
CA VAL A 93 -13.04 -1.51 -6.19
C VAL A 93 -12.21 -0.24 -6.04
N VAL A 94 -10.92 -0.34 -6.32
CA VAL A 94 -10.02 0.82 -6.30
C VAL A 94 -9.93 1.34 -7.72
N GLU A 95 -10.66 2.43 -7.96
CA GLU A 95 -10.76 3.06 -9.28
C GLU A 95 -9.44 3.73 -9.70
N PRO A 96 -9.19 3.92 -11.00
CA PRO A 96 -8.07 4.72 -11.47
C PRO A 96 -8.11 6.13 -10.88
N ARG A 97 -6.95 6.65 -10.49
CA ARG A 97 -6.77 7.97 -9.85
C ARG A 97 -7.49 8.12 -8.50
N SER A 98 -7.89 7.01 -7.87
CA SER A 98 -8.35 7.01 -6.49
C SER A 98 -7.20 6.74 -5.51
N ALA A 99 -7.39 7.19 -4.27
CA ALA A 99 -6.51 6.91 -3.15
C ALA A 99 -7.27 6.18 -2.05
N TYR A 100 -6.59 5.30 -1.32
CA TYR A 100 -7.10 4.70 -0.08
C TYR A 100 -6.07 4.84 1.03
N LEU A 101 -6.55 4.81 2.27
CA LEU A 101 -5.74 4.85 3.47
C LEU A 101 -6.13 3.71 4.40
N MET A 102 -5.14 2.92 4.83
CA MET A 102 -5.27 1.86 5.80
C MET A 102 -4.58 2.26 7.10
N THR A 103 -5.38 2.49 8.14
CA THR A 103 -4.91 2.81 9.50
C THR A 103 -5.60 1.90 10.52
N GLY A 104 -5.05 1.83 11.74
CA GLY A 104 -5.64 1.07 12.85
C GLY A 104 -5.94 -0.37 12.46
N ARG A 105 -7.19 -0.83 12.66
CA ARG A 105 -7.57 -2.24 12.50
C ARG A 105 -7.39 -2.73 11.07
N SER A 106 -7.74 -1.94 10.05
CA SER A 106 -7.59 -2.37 8.64
C SER A 106 -6.13 -2.65 8.29
N ARG A 107 -5.20 -2.01 8.98
CA ARG A 107 -3.76 -2.20 8.84
C ARG A 107 -3.20 -3.36 9.67
N THR A 108 -3.68 -3.55 10.90
CA THR A 108 -3.08 -4.47 11.87
C THR A 108 -3.75 -5.85 11.94
N GLU A 109 -5.07 -5.91 11.75
CA GLU A 109 -5.87 -7.14 11.89
C GLU A 109 -6.22 -7.77 10.53
N TRP A 110 -6.27 -6.99 9.46
CA TRP A 110 -6.73 -7.46 8.15
C TRP A 110 -5.57 -7.75 7.22
N GLU A 111 -5.63 -8.90 6.55
CA GLU A 111 -4.84 -9.18 5.36
C GLU A 111 -5.50 -8.57 4.13
N HIS A 112 -4.70 -8.23 3.13
CA HIS A 112 -5.19 -7.80 1.84
C HIS A 112 -4.54 -8.58 0.70
N SER A 113 -5.23 -8.58 -0.45
CA SER A 113 -4.74 -9.18 -1.69
C SER A 113 -5.32 -8.48 -2.91
N ILE A 114 -4.62 -8.61 -4.04
CA ILE A 114 -5.15 -8.26 -5.36
C ILE A 114 -5.14 -9.56 -6.17
N PRO A 115 -6.30 -10.05 -6.68
CA PRO A 115 -6.31 -11.19 -7.59
C PRO A 115 -5.55 -10.86 -8.89
N PRO A 116 -5.26 -11.85 -9.74
CA PRO A 116 -4.80 -11.59 -11.11
C PRO A 116 -5.65 -10.50 -11.77
N VAL A 117 -5.00 -9.45 -12.27
CA VAL A 117 -5.68 -8.34 -12.96
C VAL A 117 -5.84 -8.66 -14.45
N ASP A 118 -6.90 -8.17 -15.08
CA ASP A 118 -7.11 -8.38 -16.53
C ASP A 118 -6.42 -7.31 -17.38
N LEU A 119 -6.21 -6.12 -16.80
CA LEU A 119 -5.67 -4.94 -17.49
C LEU A 119 -4.46 -4.39 -16.72
N HIS A 120 -3.61 -3.67 -17.45
CA HIS A 120 -2.41 -3.06 -16.91
C HIS A 120 -2.75 -2.00 -15.85
N ARG A 121 -2.15 -2.12 -14.66
CA ARG A 121 -2.35 -1.24 -13.51
C ARG A 121 -1.03 -0.89 -12.85
N TYR A 122 -0.93 0.36 -12.37
CA TYR A 122 0.10 0.74 -11.40
C TYR A 122 -0.51 1.01 -10.02
N SER A 123 0.27 0.71 -8.98
CA SER A 123 -0.02 1.09 -7.60
C SER A 123 1.15 1.89 -7.05
N ILE A 124 0.91 3.10 -6.56
CA ILE A 124 1.89 3.85 -5.78
C ILE A 124 1.51 3.70 -4.32
N THR A 125 2.38 3.09 -3.52
CA THR A 125 2.13 2.84 -2.09
C THR A 125 3.06 3.72 -1.26
N LEU A 126 2.49 4.49 -0.34
CA LEU A 126 3.21 5.32 0.61
C LEU A 126 3.01 4.77 2.01
N ARG A 127 4.07 4.70 2.81
CA ARG A 127 3.99 4.15 4.16
C ARG A 127 4.67 5.04 5.18
N THR A 128 4.06 5.14 6.36
CA THR A 128 4.71 5.77 7.51
C THR A 128 5.53 4.76 8.31
N LEU A 129 6.62 5.22 8.92
CA LEU A 129 7.30 4.42 9.94
C LEU A 129 6.53 4.45 11.25
N ARG A 130 6.68 3.37 12.02
CA ARG A 130 6.27 3.31 13.41
C ARG A 130 7.37 3.83 14.33
#